data_AF-A0A522F887-F1
#
_entry.id   AF-A0A522F887-F1
#
_cell.length_a   1.000
_cell.length_b   1.000
_cell.length_c   1.000
_cell.angle_alpha   90.00
_cell.angle_beta   90.00
_cell.angle_gamma   90.00
#
_symmetry.space_group_name_H-M   'P 1'
#
loop_
_entity.id
_entity.type
_entity.pdbx_description
1 polymer ?
#
loop_
_entity_poly.entity_id
_entity_poly.type
_entity_poly.pdbx_seq_one_letter_code
_entity_poly.pdbx_strand_id
1 'polypeptide(L)'
;MNRFLFFCLCLTPLYFYTPIPSSAQPVITYWDKESTLKQTEENFKNGIQHGRFAQWYKNGQLAKEGNYDIGTEKGVWNAWYEDGKLKSEEQYISGRKTGRAMYYYQNGNSALTGYYKQNLQDSIWLGWFENEKKKSVENFKVVESRNNWISLKEGVFQYYFSNGNTESEGFFKNDKLEGKFSKYFDNGKMQFQGEYKNGQRIGKWKYWYQEKYDEFSKSGKEERQYLSDDDYLVLNFWLKNGTQSVKDGNGPYTFSDVSGVKLREGTLKDGRESGEWTLWNHEGWKEHVLIFANGKKEGKCTNYFKSGKVKSEGVYSNNKKNGYWKFYLEDGKLEMEGTLQDDLQSGKWIYWHAKNGGKEAEGFYNNDKQDSLWKYWYEQGMMWKNGNYKEGKKNGWWEFYHKNGKRVEAGKFLNDKQDSLWTSWHENGQVKDEGAFKKGLMDGKWAGWHDNGSKNYEGIYADSVKTGEWQYFFKNGKLYQKGVYKNGKQEGYWLYHFNTGILESAGNFVNGERDGKWTFYYETGGKYMEEGHKYGKIAGDMKTWYKDGKIQSEGYYAISRPNEKAEWVSLKHGDWIFYDQKGNVIRKDTYKSGVKQ
;
A
#
# COMPACT_ATOMS: atom_id res chain seq x y z
N MET A 1 -42.64 -34.88 -79.84
CA MET A 1 -43.19 -36.24 -80.03
C MET A 1 -44.60 -36.25 -79.47
N ASN A 2 -45.59 -36.49 -80.33
CA ASN A 2 -46.98 -36.94 -80.12
C ASN A 2 -47.78 -36.39 -78.91
N ARG A 3 -48.96 -35.77 -79.02
CA ARG A 3 -50.10 -35.76 -79.97
C ARG A 3 -51.35 -36.10 -79.12
N PHE A 4 -52.33 -35.19 -79.18
CA PHE A 4 -53.79 -35.46 -79.23
C PHE A 4 -54.47 -35.97 -77.95
N LEU A 5 -55.74 -35.70 -77.65
CA LEU A 5 -56.81 -34.74 -78.02
C LEU A 5 -58.05 -35.35 -77.33
N PHE A 6 -58.94 -34.58 -76.70
CA PHE A 6 -60.38 -34.62 -77.03
C PHE A 6 -61.19 -33.61 -76.20
N PHE A 7 -62.07 -32.92 -76.92
CA PHE A 7 -63.05 -31.92 -76.52
C PHE A 7 -64.21 -32.53 -75.70
N CYS A 8 -64.81 -31.76 -74.79
CA CYS A 8 -66.27 -31.63 -74.69
C CYS A 8 -66.67 -30.33 -73.99
N LEU A 9 -67.54 -29.54 -74.64
CA LEU A 9 -68.21 -28.35 -74.11
C LEU A 9 -69.32 -28.73 -73.12
N CYS A 10 -69.52 -27.93 -72.06
CA CYS A 10 -70.86 -27.46 -71.63
C CYS A 10 -70.80 -26.46 -70.46
N LEU A 11 -71.45 -25.30 -70.67
CA LEU A 11 -72.22 -24.44 -69.75
C LEU A 11 -71.65 -24.00 -68.39
N THR A 12 -71.59 -22.67 -68.24
CA THR A 12 -71.26 -21.86 -67.05
C THR A 12 -72.12 -22.15 -65.82
N PRO A 13 -71.57 -21.90 -64.62
CA PRO A 13 -72.26 -21.00 -63.70
C PRO A 13 -71.34 -19.92 -63.09
N LEU A 14 -71.97 -18.77 -62.78
CA LEU A 14 -71.42 -17.74 -61.90
C LEU A 14 -70.90 -18.36 -60.60
N TYR A 15 -69.65 -18.09 -60.26
CA TYR A 15 -69.16 -18.22 -58.89
C TYR A 15 -68.94 -16.83 -58.30
N PHE A 16 -69.74 -16.53 -57.29
CA PHE A 16 -69.56 -15.40 -56.39
C PHE A 16 -68.17 -15.46 -55.77
N TYR A 17 -67.32 -14.48 -56.09
CA TYR A 17 -66.13 -14.19 -55.29
C TYR A 17 -66.60 -13.62 -53.96
N THR A 18 -66.64 -14.45 -52.91
CA THR A 18 -66.71 -13.96 -51.54
C THR A 18 -65.36 -13.30 -51.21
N PRO A 19 -65.30 -12.00 -50.89
CA PRO A 19 -64.07 -11.42 -50.38
C PRO A 19 -63.76 -12.07 -49.02
N ILE A 20 -62.60 -12.71 -48.91
CA ILE A 20 -62.05 -13.16 -47.64
C ILE A 20 -61.85 -11.90 -46.78
N PRO A 21 -62.49 -11.77 -45.61
CA PRO A 21 -62.19 -10.65 -44.72
C PRO A 21 -60.76 -10.82 -44.20
N SER A 22 -59.83 -10.06 -44.77
CA SER A 22 -58.43 -9.97 -44.35
C SER A 22 -58.31 -9.11 -43.08
N SER A 23 -58.91 -9.55 -41.99
CA SER A 23 -58.49 -9.15 -40.65
C SER A 23 -58.20 -10.42 -39.87
N ALA A 24 -56.92 -10.76 -39.75
CA ALA A 24 -56.49 -11.84 -38.87
C ALA A 24 -57.04 -11.55 -37.46
N GLN A 25 -57.64 -12.54 -36.81
CA GLN A 25 -58.09 -12.38 -35.43
C GLN A 25 -56.87 -12.18 -34.51
N PRO A 26 -57.00 -11.37 -33.44
CA PRO A 26 -55.90 -11.17 -32.51
C PRO A 26 -55.50 -12.48 -31.84
N VAL A 27 -54.20 -12.65 -31.59
CA VAL A 27 -53.66 -13.74 -30.77
C VAL A 27 -53.85 -13.36 -29.30
N ILE A 28 -54.56 -14.21 -28.55
CA ILE A 28 -54.87 -13.98 -27.14
C ILE A 28 -54.22 -15.08 -26.30
N THR A 29 -53.51 -14.68 -25.25
CA THR A 29 -52.99 -15.59 -24.22
C THR A 29 -53.76 -15.39 -22.92
N TYR A 30 -53.75 -16.39 -22.03
CA TYR A 30 -54.54 -16.41 -20.81
C TYR A 30 -53.70 -16.81 -19.61
N TRP A 31 -54.00 -16.25 -18.44
CA TRP A 31 -53.34 -16.61 -17.18
C TRP A 31 -53.80 -17.96 -16.65
N ASP A 32 -55.02 -18.37 -17.00
CA ASP A 32 -55.70 -19.56 -16.54
C ASP A 32 -55.94 -20.56 -17.67
N LYS A 33 -56.14 -21.84 -17.29
CA LYS A 33 -56.39 -22.92 -18.24
C LYS A 33 -57.81 -22.87 -18.84
N GLU A 34 -58.74 -22.16 -18.19
CA GLU A 34 -60.14 -22.04 -18.63
C GLU A 34 -60.33 -20.90 -19.64
N SER A 35 -59.27 -20.16 -19.96
CA SER A 35 -59.27 -19.03 -20.89
C SER A 35 -60.24 -17.91 -20.50
N THR A 36 -60.37 -17.65 -19.19
CA THR A 36 -61.27 -16.63 -18.63
C THR A 36 -60.55 -15.32 -18.30
N LEU A 37 -59.25 -15.37 -17.99
CA LEU A 37 -58.42 -14.22 -17.61
C LEU A 37 -57.36 -13.95 -18.68
N LYS A 38 -57.66 -12.99 -19.57
CA LYS A 38 -56.71 -12.56 -20.61
C LYS A 38 -55.38 -12.14 -20.00
N GLN A 39 -54.29 -12.52 -20.64
CA GLN A 39 -52.92 -12.12 -20.30
C GLN A 39 -52.40 -11.10 -21.32
N THR A 40 -52.41 -11.44 -22.62
CA THR A 40 -52.11 -10.52 -23.73
C THR A 40 -53.10 -10.68 -24.88
N GLU A 41 -53.26 -9.62 -25.67
CA GLU A 41 -54.02 -9.57 -26.92
C GLU A 41 -53.16 -8.83 -27.95
N GLU A 42 -52.78 -9.53 -29.01
CA GLU A 42 -51.74 -9.08 -29.93
C GLU A 42 -52.18 -9.26 -31.38
N ASN A 43 -52.02 -8.23 -32.20
CA ASN A 43 -52.31 -8.30 -33.63
C ASN A 43 -51.02 -8.51 -34.45
N PHE A 44 -51.13 -9.34 -35.49
CA PHE A 44 -50.03 -9.65 -36.40
C PHE A 44 -50.44 -9.46 -37.86
N LYS A 45 -49.53 -8.94 -38.67
CA LYS A 45 -49.64 -8.88 -40.13
C LYS A 45 -48.41 -9.54 -40.74
N ASN A 46 -48.62 -10.61 -41.51
CA ASN A 46 -47.55 -11.43 -42.10
C ASN A 46 -46.53 -11.95 -41.07
N GLY A 47 -46.99 -12.34 -39.88
CA GLY A 47 -46.13 -12.87 -38.80
C GLY A 47 -45.37 -11.81 -38.00
N ILE A 48 -45.50 -10.51 -38.33
CA ILE A 48 -44.88 -9.40 -37.60
C ILE A 48 -45.97 -8.66 -36.82
N GLN A 49 -45.69 -8.27 -35.58
CA GLN A 49 -46.64 -7.55 -34.71
C GLN A 49 -47.06 -6.22 -35.38
N HIS A 50 -48.37 -6.02 -35.57
CA HIS A 50 -48.93 -4.86 -36.25
C HIS A 50 -50.40 -4.67 -35.85
N GLY A 51 -50.74 -3.47 -35.37
CA GLY A 51 -52.05 -3.14 -34.81
C GLY A 51 -52.05 -3.08 -33.29
N ARG A 52 -53.23 -3.23 -32.69
CA ARG A 52 -53.43 -3.08 -31.23
C ARG A 52 -52.66 -4.14 -30.45
N PHE A 53 -52.09 -3.72 -29.33
CA PHE A 53 -51.55 -4.57 -28.27
C PHE A 53 -52.22 -4.19 -26.95
N ALA A 54 -52.59 -5.19 -26.16
CA ALA A 54 -53.07 -5.00 -24.80
C ALA A 54 -52.57 -6.12 -23.88
N GLN A 55 -52.29 -5.77 -22.63
CA GLN A 55 -51.83 -6.68 -21.58
C GLN A 55 -52.62 -6.42 -20.31
N TRP A 56 -52.94 -7.48 -19.57
CA TRP A 56 -53.72 -7.40 -18.32
C TRP A 56 -52.98 -8.04 -17.14
N TYR A 57 -53.22 -7.50 -15.95
CA TYR A 57 -52.83 -8.11 -14.68
C TYR A 57 -53.67 -9.35 -14.39
N LYS A 58 -53.23 -10.19 -13.43
CA LYS A 58 -53.97 -11.39 -13.02
C LYS A 58 -55.36 -11.09 -12.46
N ASN A 59 -55.57 -9.88 -11.92
CA ASN A 59 -56.87 -9.43 -11.42
C ASN A 59 -57.83 -8.97 -12.54
N GLY A 60 -57.43 -9.07 -13.81
CA GLY A 60 -58.25 -8.70 -14.98
C GLY A 60 -58.20 -7.23 -15.36
N GLN A 61 -57.49 -6.38 -14.61
CA GLN A 61 -57.32 -4.97 -14.98
C GLN A 61 -56.25 -4.80 -16.06
N LEU A 62 -56.45 -3.81 -16.94
CA LEU A 62 -55.53 -3.50 -18.03
C LEU A 62 -54.20 -3.00 -17.45
N ALA A 63 -53.08 -3.58 -17.84
CA ALA A 63 -51.74 -3.23 -17.39
C ALA A 63 -51.03 -2.29 -18.36
N LYS A 64 -51.17 -2.54 -19.67
CA LYS A 64 -50.52 -1.79 -20.74
C LYS A 64 -51.30 -1.94 -22.04
N GLU A 65 -51.40 -0.87 -22.83
CA GLU A 65 -51.94 -0.95 -24.19
C GLU A 65 -51.27 0.06 -25.12
N GLY A 66 -51.35 -0.22 -26.41
CA GLY A 66 -50.86 0.67 -27.46
C GLY A 66 -51.00 0.01 -28.83
N ASN A 67 -50.24 0.53 -29.80
CA ASN A 67 -50.20 -0.04 -31.15
C ASN A 67 -48.77 -0.32 -31.59
N TYR A 68 -48.60 -1.40 -32.35
CA TYR A 68 -47.39 -1.70 -33.10
C TYR A 68 -47.56 -1.36 -34.58
N ASP A 69 -46.50 -0.89 -35.20
CA ASP A 69 -46.36 -0.78 -36.65
C ASP A 69 -45.10 -1.50 -37.08
N ILE A 70 -45.28 -2.66 -37.73
CA ILE A 70 -44.21 -3.51 -38.26
C ILE A 70 -43.17 -3.83 -37.17
N GLY A 71 -43.65 -4.35 -36.04
CA GLY A 71 -42.81 -4.81 -34.93
C GLY A 71 -42.28 -3.73 -34.00
N THR A 72 -42.63 -2.45 -34.22
CA THR A 72 -42.16 -1.33 -33.38
C THR A 72 -43.32 -0.53 -32.79
N GLU A 73 -43.18 -0.02 -31.57
CA GLU A 73 -44.22 0.78 -30.93
C GLU A 73 -44.53 2.05 -31.72
N LYS A 74 -45.82 2.35 -31.89
CA LYS A 74 -46.33 3.54 -32.58
C LYS A 74 -47.54 4.13 -31.88
N GLY A 75 -47.60 5.46 -31.86
CA GLY A 75 -48.72 6.20 -31.28
C GLY A 75 -48.63 6.28 -29.76
N VAL A 76 -49.79 6.51 -29.13
CA VAL A 76 -49.88 6.64 -27.67
C VAL A 76 -49.91 5.24 -27.04
N TRP A 77 -49.11 5.09 -25.99
CA TRP A 77 -48.99 3.91 -25.16
C TRP A 77 -49.37 4.28 -23.73
N ASN A 78 -50.35 3.58 -23.20
CA ASN A 78 -50.84 3.77 -21.85
C ASN A 78 -50.42 2.59 -20.99
N ALA A 79 -50.09 2.86 -19.74
CA ALA A 79 -49.89 1.84 -18.72
C ALA A 79 -50.65 2.22 -17.46
N TRP A 80 -51.10 1.23 -16.72
CA TRP A 80 -51.87 1.42 -15.49
C TRP A 80 -51.25 0.66 -14.32
N TYR A 81 -51.55 1.12 -13.11
CA TYR A 81 -51.31 0.37 -11.88
C TYR A 81 -52.30 -0.79 -11.76
N GLU A 82 -52.01 -1.72 -10.85
CA GLU A 82 -52.82 -2.90 -10.58
C GLU A 82 -54.16 -2.57 -9.89
N ASP A 83 -54.39 -1.30 -9.53
CA ASP A 83 -55.67 -0.74 -9.06
C ASP A 83 -56.46 -0.01 -10.17
N GLY A 84 -55.93 0.05 -11.38
CA GLY A 84 -56.59 0.56 -12.58
C GLY A 84 -56.37 2.05 -12.82
N LYS A 85 -55.60 2.73 -11.97
CA LYS A 85 -55.22 4.13 -12.19
C LYS A 85 -54.13 4.25 -13.24
N LEU A 86 -54.21 5.28 -14.07
CA LEU A 86 -53.20 5.55 -15.11
C LEU A 86 -51.83 5.75 -14.44
N LYS A 87 -50.82 5.07 -14.96
CA LYS A 87 -49.43 5.09 -14.50
C LYS A 87 -48.55 5.93 -15.43
N SER A 88 -48.77 5.79 -16.74
CA SER A 88 -48.06 6.58 -17.73
C SER A 88 -48.82 6.65 -19.05
N GLU A 89 -48.66 7.77 -19.74
CA GLU A 89 -49.03 7.98 -21.14
C GLU A 89 -47.77 8.42 -21.89
N GLU A 90 -47.35 7.65 -22.89
CA GLU A 90 -46.11 7.87 -23.63
C GLU A 90 -46.37 7.77 -25.13
N GLN A 91 -45.80 8.66 -25.93
CA GLN A 91 -45.93 8.63 -27.38
C GLN A 91 -44.69 8.01 -28.04
N TYR A 92 -44.89 7.13 -29.02
CA TYR A 92 -43.84 6.41 -29.75
C TYR A 92 -43.93 6.61 -31.26
N ILE A 93 -42.78 6.70 -31.92
CA ILE A 93 -42.62 6.53 -33.38
C ILE A 93 -41.47 5.56 -33.60
N SER A 94 -41.74 4.47 -34.33
CA SER A 94 -40.76 3.44 -34.66
C SER A 94 -39.99 2.90 -33.45
N GLY A 95 -40.70 2.64 -32.34
CA GLY A 95 -40.13 2.08 -31.11
C GLY A 95 -39.34 3.10 -30.27
N ARG A 96 -39.33 4.38 -30.63
CA ARG A 96 -38.67 5.45 -29.88
C ARG A 96 -39.69 6.41 -29.30
N LYS A 97 -39.57 6.71 -28.00
CA LYS A 97 -40.35 7.75 -27.32
C LYS A 97 -40.14 9.09 -28.01
N THR A 98 -41.23 9.77 -28.30
CA THR A 98 -41.25 11.06 -28.99
C THR A 98 -42.51 11.82 -28.62
N GLY A 99 -42.42 13.15 -28.54
CA GLY A 99 -43.55 13.96 -28.13
C GLY A 99 -43.80 13.90 -26.63
N ARG A 100 -45.04 14.17 -26.22
CA ARG A 100 -45.39 14.35 -24.81
C ARG A 100 -45.36 13.00 -24.07
N ALA A 101 -44.86 13.02 -22.84
CA ALA A 101 -44.95 11.93 -21.89
C ALA A 101 -45.52 12.43 -20.56
N MET A 102 -46.36 11.62 -19.93
CA MET A 102 -46.98 11.87 -18.63
C MET A 102 -46.81 10.65 -17.75
N TYR A 103 -46.49 10.89 -16.48
CA TYR A 103 -46.30 9.87 -15.46
C TYR A 103 -47.08 10.28 -14.22
N TYR A 104 -47.67 9.29 -13.56
CA TYR A 104 -48.57 9.50 -12.43
C TYR A 104 -48.15 8.63 -11.25
N TYR A 105 -48.40 9.13 -10.04
CA TYR A 105 -48.34 8.36 -8.81
C TYR A 105 -49.52 7.41 -8.70
N GLN A 106 -49.39 6.38 -7.86
CA GLN A 106 -50.48 5.42 -7.63
C GLN A 106 -51.72 6.08 -6.97
N ASN A 107 -51.56 7.21 -6.30
CA ASN A 107 -52.71 7.97 -5.82
C ASN A 107 -53.53 8.61 -6.97
N GLY A 108 -52.97 8.71 -8.18
CA GLY A 108 -53.57 9.32 -9.37
C GLY A 108 -53.00 10.70 -9.72
N ASN A 109 -52.19 11.28 -8.83
CA ASN A 109 -51.63 12.61 -9.01
C ASN A 109 -50.50 12.59 -10.03
N SER A 110 -50.32 13.70 -10.75
CA SER A 110 -49.20 13.83 -11.70
C SER A 110 -47.87 13.72 -10.95
N ALA A 111 -46.94 12.95 -11.50
CA ALA A 111 -45.58 12.82 -10.98
C ALA A 111 -44.58 13.58 -11.85
N LEU A 112 -44.72 13.46 -13.17
CA LEU A 112 -43.79 14.02 -14.13
C LEU A 112 -44.46 14.20 -15.49
N THR A 113 -44.23 15.32 -16.17
CA THR A 113 -44.58 15.49 -17.58
C THR A 113 -43.44 16.15 -18.31
N GLY A 114 -43.25 15.79 -19.57
CA GLY A 114 -42.26 16.43 -20.41
C GLY A 114 -42.35 15.93 -21.83
N TYR A 115 -41.29 16.19 -22.60
CA TYR A 115 -41.21 15.79 -23.99
C TYR A 115 -39.98 14.91 -24.23
N TYR A 116 -40.15 13.89 -25.06
CA TYR A 116 -39.05 13.11 -25.60
C TYR A 116 -38.83 13.45 -27.07
N LYS A 117 -37.57 13.36 -27.50
CA LYS A 117 -37.18 13.31 -28.91
C LYS A 117 -36.22 12.14 -29.08
N GLN A 118 -36.68 11.09 -29.75
CA GLN A 118 -35.92 9.84 -29.95
C GLN A 118 -35.36 9.24 -28.64
N ASN A 119 -36.23 9.01 -27.65
CA ASN A 119 -35.88 8.53 -26.30
C ASN A 119 -35.09 9.50 -25.40
N LEU A 120 -34.66 10.66 -25.90
CA LEU A 120 -33.92 11.67 -25.15
C LEU A 120 -34.87 12.74 -24.62
N GLN A 121 -34.67 13.17 -23.38
CA GLN A 121 -35.46 14.26 -22.80
C GLN A 121 -35.23 15.55 -23.61
N ASP A 122 -36.30 16.26 -23.90
CA ASP A 122 -36.25 17.50 -24.66
C ASP A 122 -37.25 18.50 -24.07
N SER A 123 -36.98 19.79 -24.30
CA SER A 123 -37.84 20.89 -23.88
C SER A 123 -38.09 20.90 -22.36
N ILE A 124 -39.26 21.33 -21.91
CA ILE A 124 -39.58 21.48 -20.49
C ILE A 124 -40.07 20.17 -19.88
N TRP A 125 -39.51 19.84 -18.72
CA TRP A 125 -39.93 18.78 -17.83
C TRP A 125 -40.44 19.38 -16.51
N LEU A 126 -41.66 19.03 -16.13
CA LEU A 126 -42.29 19.46 -14.88
C LEU A 126 -42.47 18.25 -13.98
N GLY A 127 -41.95 18.32 -12.76
CA GLY A 127 -42.16 17.32 -11.73
C GLY A 127 -43.09 17.84 -10.65
N TRP A 128 -43.81 16.93 -9.99
CA TRP A 128 -44.65 17.21 -8.83
C TRP A 128 -44.34 16.24 -7.69
N PHE A 129 -44.67 16.65 -6.47
CA PHE A 129 -44.75 15.76 -5.32
C PHE A 129 -46.11 15.05 -5.29
N GLU A 130 -46.22 13.98 -4.51
CA GLU A 130 -47.50 13.26 -4.32
C GLU A 130 -48.63 14.15 -3.79
N ASN A 131 -48.29 15.25 -3.11
CA ASN A 131 -49.23 16.26 -2.60
C ASN A 131 -49.59 17.34 -3.64
N GLU A 132 -49.33 17.08 -4.93
CA GLU A 132 -49.64 17.94 -6.10
C GLU A 132 -48.88 19.27 -6.15
N LYS A 133 -48.02 19.56 -5.17
CA LYS A 133 -47.14 20.72 -5.25
C LYS A 133 -46.05 20.47 -6.28
N LYS A 134 -45.70 21.51 -7.02
CA LYS A 134 -44.60 21.47 -8.00
C LYS A 134 -43.30 21.08 -7.29
N LYS A 135 -42.54 20.19 -7.90
CA LYS A 135 -41.26 19.65 -7.41
C LYS A 135 -40.09 20.17 -8.23
N SER A 136 -40.26 20.23 -9.55
CA SER A 136 -39.21 20.70 -10.45
C SER A 136 -39.76 21.32 -11.74
N VAL A 137 -38.98 22.24 -12.29
CA VAL A 137 -39.02 22.72 -13.66
C VAL A 137 -37.61 22.57 -14.20
N GLU A 138 -37.44 21.75 -15.23
CA GLU A 138 -36.15 21.50 -15.86
C GLU A 138 -36.27 21.70 -17.36
N ASN A 139 -35.30 22.33 -17.99
CA ASN A 139 -35.24 22.48 -19.43
C ASN A 139 -34.12 21.60 -20.00
N PHE A 140 -34.43 20.88 -21.06
CA PHE A 140 -33.52 20.02 -21.78
C PHE A 140 -33.48 20.42 -23.26
N LYS A 141 -32.35 20.13 -23.91
CA LYS A 141 -32.18 20.31 -25.34
C LYS A 141 -31.45 19.12 -25.92
N VAL A 142 -32.07 18.49 -26.92
CA VAL A 142 -31.43 17.43 -27.68
C VAL A 142 -30.49 18.01 -28.73
N VAL A 143 -29.23 17.60 -28.68
CA VAL A 143 -28.16 18.03 -29.59
C VAL A 143 -27.38 16.84 -30.13
N GLU A 144 -26.77 17.00 -31.29
CA GLU A 144 -25.87 16.02 -31.88
C GLU A 144 -24.43 16.27 -31.38
N SER A 145 -23.76 15.21 -30.93
CA SER A 145 -22.38 15.25 -30.42
C SER A 145 -21.66 13.95 -30.78
N ARG A 146 -20.53 14.06 -31.49
CA ARG A 146 -19.69 12.91 -31.90
C ARG A 146 -20.50 11.80 -32.61
N ASN A 147 -21.37 12.19 -33.54
CA ASN A 147 -22.29 11.30 -34.28
C ASN A 147 -23.32 10.57 -33.41
N ASN A 148 -23.56 11.03 -32.18
CA ASN A 148 -24.62 10.53 -31.29
C ASN A 148 -25.50 11.67 -30.83
N TRP A 149 -26.80 11.41 -30.68
CA TRP A 149 -27.73 12.37 -30.07
C TRP A 149 -27.67 12.25 -28.55
N ILE A 150 -27.60 13.39 -27.87
CA ILE A 150 -27.61 13.48 -26.41
C ILE A 150 -28.62 14.53 -25.96
N SER A 151 -29.16 14.38 -24.75
CA SER A 151 -29.99 15.37 -24.07
C SER A 151 -29.15 16.07 -23.02
N LEU A 152 -29.07 17.41 -23.11
CA LEU A 152 -28.38 18.25 -22.13
C LEU A 152 -29.40 19.11 -21.39
N LYS A 153 -29.19 19.38 -20.10
CA LYS A 153 -29.87 20.47 -19.40
C LYS A 153 -29.45 21.81 -20.02
N GLU A 154 -30.43 22.58 -20.46
CA GLU A 154 -30.25 23.84 -21.20
C GLU A 154 -31.44 24.75 -20.92
N GLY A 155 -31.25 25.83 -20.19
CA GLY A 155 -32.30 26.77 -19.83
C GLY A 155 -32.46 26.97 -18.33
N VAL A 156 -33.51 27.70 -17.95
CA VAL A 156 -33.86 27.96 -16.55
C VAL A 156 -34.27 26.67 -15.87
N PHE A 157 -33.84 26.45 -14.63
CA PHE A 157 -34.40 25.41 -13.78
C PHE A 157 -34.91 26.01 -12.47
N GLN A 158 -35.91 25.37 -11.88
CA GLN A 158 -36.41 25.68 -10.56
C GLN A 158 -36.75 24.38 -9.83
N TYR A 159 -36.23 24.22 -8.62
CA TYR A 159 -36.55 23.13 -7.72
C TYR A 159 -37.30 23.67 -6.50
N TYR A 160 -38.19 22.87 -5.94
CA TYR A 160 -39.06 23.26 -4.84
C TYR A 160 -39.02 22.23 -3.72
N PHE A 161 -39.19 22.69 -2.49
CA PHE A 161 -39.47 21.82 -1.35
C PHE A 161 -40.89 21.27 -1.41
N SER A 162 -41.14 20.16 -0.70
CA SER A 162 -42.48 19.55 -0.61
C SER A 162 -43.54 20.45 0.02
N ASN A 163 -43.13 21.54 0.69
CA ASN A 163 -44.02 22.57 1.20
C ASN A 163 -44.41 23.63 0.16
N GLY A 164 -43.78 23.64 -1.02
CA GLY A 164 -44.07 24.53 -2.15
C GLY A 164 -43.13 25.74 -2.27
N ASN A 165 -42.27 25.99 -1.29
CA ASN A 165 -41.27 27.05 -1.38
C ASN A 165 -40.17 26.66 -2.38
N THR A 166 -39.61 27.64 -3.10
CA THR A 166 -38.45 27.44 -3.96
C THR A 166 -37.27 26.92 -3.12
N GLU A 167 -36.64 25.85 -3.58
CA GLU A 167 -35.40 25.32 -3.02
C GLU A 167 -34.20 25.97 -3.70
N SER A 168 -34.16 25.94 -5.03
CA SER A 168 -33.09 26.55 -5.80
C SER A 168 -33.54 26.88 -7.21
N GLU A 169 -32.89 27.86 -7.80
CA GLU A 169 -33.13 28.29 -9.16
C GLU A 169 -31.86 28.79 -9.81
N GLY A 170 -31.82 28.70 -11.13
CA GLY A 170 -30.71 29.16 -11.93
C GLY A 170 -30.87 28.76 -13.39
N PHE A 171 -29.75 28.70 -14.11
CA PHE A 171 -29.73 28.38 -15.52
C PHE A 171 -28.63 27.35 -15.81
N PHE A 172 -28.97 26.34 -16.61
CA PHE A 172 -28.01 25.39 -17.17
C PHE A 172 -27.68 25.77 -18.61
N LYS A 173 -26.40 25.68 -18.96
CA LYS A 173 -25.88 25.77 -20.32
C LYS A 173 -25.03 24.54 -20.58
N ASN A 174 -25.47 23.65 -21.47
CA ASN A 174 -24.81 22.39 -21.78
C ASN A 174 -24.44 21.59 -20.50
N ASP A 175 -25.44 21.28 -19.66
CA ASP A 175 -25.30 20.60 -18.35
C ASP A 175 -24.50 21.34 -17.27
N LYS A 176 -23.99 22.54 -17.53
CA LYS A 176 -23.22 23.34 -16.55
C LYS A 176 -24.02 24.52 -16.05
N LEU A 177 -23.91 24.83 -14.76
CA LEU A 177 -24.52 26.06 -14.21
C LEU A 177 -23.89 27.29 -14.86
N GLU A 178 -24.72 28.25 -15.24
CA GLU A 178 -24.32 29.48 -15.93
C GLU A 178 -25.20 30.64 -15.46
N GLY A 179 -24.59 31.80 -15.19
CA GLY A 179 -25.31 32.99 -14.74
C GLY A 179 -25.76 32.92 -13.28
N LYS A 180 -26.81 33.66 -12.96
CA LYS A 180 -27.29 33.82 -11.58
C LYS A 180 -27.85 32.51 -11.03
N PHE A 181 -27.51 32.23 -9.78
CA PHE A 181 -28.01 31.09 -9.03
C PHE A 181 -28.42 31.53 -7.63
N SER A 182 -29.55 31.01 -7.16
CA SER A 182 -30.08 31.25 -5.82
C SER A 182 -30.48 29.92 -5.18
N LYS A 183 -30.21 29.79 -3.88
CA LYS A 183 -30.68 28.69 -3.04
C LYS A 183 -31.33 29.25 -1.79
N TYR A 184 -32.35 28.55 -1.31
CA TYR A 184 -33.21 28.98 -0.21
C TYR A 184 -33.35 27.88 0.83
N PHE A 185 -33.72 28.27 2.04
CA PHE A 185 -34.17 27.36 3.09
C PHE A 185 -35.62 26.93 2.84
N ASP A 186 -36.07 25.86 3.48
CA ASP A 186 -37.45 25.36 3.38
C ASP A 186 -38.51 26.39 3.80
N ASN A 187 -38.13 27.39 4.61
CA ASN A 187 -38.99 28.52 4.98
C ASN A 187 -39.02 29.67 3.96
N GLY A 188 -38.38 29.51 2.80
CA GLY A 188 -38.38 30.48 1.69
C GLY A 188 -37.37 31.64 1.83
N LYS A 189 -36.63 31.72 2.94
CA LYS A 189 -35.55 32.70 3.09
C LYS A 189 -34.31 32.28 2.29
N MET A 190 -33.59 33.26 1.75
CA MET A 190 -32.36 33.03 0.98
C MET A 190 -31.29 32.31 1.84
N GLN A 191 -30.66 31.29 1.28
CA GLN A 191 -29.52 30.58 1.87
C GLN A 191 -28.21 31.07 1.26
N PHE A 192 -28.13 31.14 -0.07
CA PHE A 192 -27.04 31.81 -0.74
C PHE A 192 -27.39 32.16 -2.19
N GLN A 193 -26.70 33.15 -2.73
CA GLN A 193 -26.82 33.54 -4.14
C GLN A 193 -25.47 34.00 -4.71
N GLY A 194 -25.31 33.84 -6.01
CA GLY A 194 -24.13 34.31 -6.74
C GLY A 194 -24.23 33.99 -8.22
N GLU A 195 -23.08 33.93 -8.88
CA GLU A 195 -23.00 33.66 -10.32
C GLU A 195 -22.07 32.47 -10.60
N TYR A 196 -22.50 31.63 -11.54
CA TYR A 196 -21.70 30.58 -12.13
C TYR A 196 -21.26 30.97 -13.54
N LYS A 197 -20.09 30.49 -13.94
CA LYS A 197 -19.64 30.49 -15.33
C LYS A 197 -19.03 29.13 -15.65
N ASN A 198 -19.57 28.43 -16.64
CA ASN A 198 -19.16 27.08 -16.99
C ASN A 198 -19.12 26.11 -15.79
N GLY A 199 -20.07 26.24 -14.86
CA GLY A 199 -20.18 25.40 -13.66
C GLY A 199 -19.30 25.82 -12.48
N GLN A 200 -18.46 26.86 -12.63
CA GLN A 200 -17.59 27.35 -11.57
C GLN A 200 -18.13 28.64 -10.95
N ARG A 201 -18.00 28.80 -9.63
CA ARG A 201 -18.43 30.03 -8.94
C ARG A 201 -17.52 31.19 -9.33
N ILE A 202 -18.12 32.31 -9.67
CA ILE A 202 -17.42 33.55 -9.99
C ILE A 202 -18.01 34.72 -9.21
N GLY A 203 -17.20 35.77 -9.04
CA GLY A 203 -17.68 37.04 -8.53
C GLY A 203 -18.05 37.00 -7.05
N LYS A 204 -18.97 37.90 -6.68
CA LYS A 204 -19.44 38.06 -5.31
C LYS A 204 -20.59 37.11 -5.01
N TRP A 205 -20.45 36.36 -3.93
CA TRP A 205 -21.45 35.45 -3.39
C TRP A 205 -21.90 35.92 -2.03
N LYS A 206 -23.20 35.79 -1.76
CA LYS A 206 -23.80 36.15 -0.47
C LYS A 206 -24.35 34.89 0.18
N TYR A 207 -24.08 34.72 1.46
CA TYR A 207 -24.50 33.57 2.27
C TYR A 207 -25.25 34.07 3.49
N TRP A 208 -26.32 33.37 3.86
CA TRP A 208 -27.12 33.61 5.05
C TRP A 208 -27.24 32.32 5.84
N TYR A 209 -27.07 32.42 7.15
CA TYR A 209 -27.06 31.30 8.09
C TYR A 209 -28.33 31.35 8.96
N GLN A 210 -28.92 30.19 9.29
CA GLN A 210 -30.17 30.12 10.06
C GLN A 210 -30.09 29.11 11.19
N GLU A 211 -30.69 29.45 12.34
CA GLU A 211 -30.66 28.66 13.57
C GLU A 211 -31.14 27.23 13.39
N LYS A 212 -32.31 26.97 12.79
CA LYS A 212 -32.83 25.59 12.56
C LYS A 212 -31.81 24.65 11.88
N TYR A 213 -30.85 25.19 11.14
CA TYR A 213 -29.84 24.44 10.39
C TYR A 213 -28.40 24.68 10.86
N ASP A 214 -28.22 25.62 11.80
CA ASP A 214 -26.94 26.16 12.24
C ASP A 214 -27.09 26.69 13.69
N GLU A 215 -27.63 25.80 14.55
CA GLU A 215 -28.10 26.10 15.91
C GLU A 215 -26.96 26.70 16.77
N PHE A 216 -25.74 26.31 16.48
CA PHE A 216 -24.57 26.59 17.32
C PHE A 216 -23.59 27.62 16.72
N SER A 217 -23.66 27.92 15.42
CA SER A 217 -22.81 28.92 14.77
C SER A 217 -23.24 30.33 15.17
N LYS A 218 -22.29 31.26 15.38
CA LYS A 218 -22.59 32.69 15.64
C LYS A 218 -22.76 33.50 14.34
N SER A 219 -22.69 32.84 13.19
CA SER A 219 -22.70 33.46 11.86
C SER A 219 -24.12 33.91 11.50
N GLY A 220 -24.26 35.14 11.02
CA GLY A 220 -25.53 35.68 10.52
C GLY A 220 -25.58 35.69 9.00
N LYS A 221 -24.63 36.39 8.38
CA LYS A 221 -24.46 36.43 6.91
C LYS A 221 -23.01 36.75 6.55
N GLU A 222 -22.62 36.42 5.33
CA GLU A 222 -21.30 36.79 4.81
C GLU A 222 -21.29 36.99 3.29
N GLU A 223 -20.29 37.73 2.83
CA GLU A 223 -20.03 37.97 1.41
C GLU A 223 -18.63 37.50 1.05
N ARG A 224 -18.52 36.70 0.00
CA ARG A 224 -17.25 36.15 -0.50
C ARG A 224 -17.01 36.61 -1.93
N GLN A 225 -15.75 36.82 -2.30
CA GLN A 225 -15.31 37.01 -3.68
C GLN A 225 -14.58 35.75 -4.13
N TYR A 226 -15.15 35.01 -5.07
CA TYR A 226 -14.52 33.80 -5.62
C TYR A 226 -13.50 34.18 -6.70
N LEU A 227 -12.28 33.65 -6.56
CA LEU A 227 -11.20 33.68 -7.54
C LEU A 227 -11.12 32.34 -8.31
N SER A 228 -11.47 31.25 -7.62
CA SER A 228 -11.77 29.93 -8.16
C SER A 228 -12.71 29.20 -7.18
N ASP A 229 -13.19 28.00 -7.49
CA ASP A 229 -14.06 27.26 -6.57
C ASP A 229 -13.41 26.92 -5.23
N ASP A 230 -12.08 26.79 -5.21
CA ASP A 230 -11.29 26.46 -4.01
C ASP A 230 -10.60 27.68 -3.40
N ASP A 231 -10.74 28.85 -4.02
CA ASP A 231 -10.07 30.08 -3.58
C ASP A 231 -11.00 31.29 -3.57
N TYR A 232 -11.23 31.85 -2.39
CA TYR A 232 -12.08 33.02 -2.20
C TYR A 232 -11.54 33.97 -1.14
N LEU A 233 -11.96 35.22 -1.23
CA LEU A 233 -11.76 36.26 -0.23
C LEU A 233 -13.04 36.45 0.56
N VAL A 234 -12.97 36.52 1.89
CA VAL A 234 -14.11 36.92 2.71
C VAL A 234 -14.16 38.44 2.75
N LEU A 235 -15.15 39.05 2.11
CA LEU A 235 -15.27 40.52 2.04
C LEU A 235 -15.97 41.08 3.27
N ASN A 236 -17.08 40.47 3.67
CA ASN A 236 -17.85 40.97 4.79
C ASN A 236 -18.44 39.80 5.59
N PHE A 237 -18.48 39.94 6.92
CA PHE A 237 -19.03 38.93 7.83
C PHE A 237 -19.79 39.62 8.95
N TRP A 238 -21.03 39.20 9.16
CA TRP A 238 -21.90 39.72 10.21
C TRP A 238 -22.31 38.59 11.15
N LEU A 239 -22.24 38.89 12.44
CA LEU A 239 -22.73 38.03 13.51
C LEU A 239 -24.25 38.01 13.54
N LYS A 240 -24.84 37.01 14.22
CA LYS A 240 -26.30 36.87 14.41
C LYS A 240 -26.97 38.13 14.96
N ASN A 241 -26.30 38.86 15.85
CA ASN A 241 -26.81 40.11 16.44
C ASN A 241 -26.75 41.32 15.49
N GLY A 242 -26.32 41.15 14.24
CA GLY A 242 -26.20 42.20 13.23
C GLY A 242 -24.88 42.96 13.25
N THR A 243 -24.00 42.73 14.23
CA THR A 243 -22.67 43.36 14.27
C THR A 243 -21.82 42.89 13.09
N GLN A 244 -21.28 43.84 12.32
CA GLN A 244 -20.33 43.55 11.24
C GLN A 244 -18.93 43.34 11.83
N SER A 245 -18.46 42.10 11.83
CA SER A 245 -17.15 41.70 12.36
C SER A 245 -16.04 41.85 11.32
N VAL A 246 -16.36 41.62 10.04
CA VAL A 246 -15.42 41.84 8.91
C VAL A 246 -16.05 42.83 7.95
N LYS A 247 -15.29 43.86 7.60
CA LYS A 247 -15.68 44.88 6.62
C LYS A 247 -14.59 45.05 5.58
N ASP A 248 -14.96 44.96 4.31
CA ASP A 248 -14.05 45.13 3.17
C ASP A 248 -12.78 44.27 3.28
N GLY A 249 -12.93 43.04 3.77
CA GLY A 249 -11.85 42.06 3.96
C GLY A 249 -11.08 42.18 5.26
N ASN A 250 -11.42 43.12 6.13
CA ASN A 250 -10.64 43.46 7.32
C ASN A 250 -11.47 43.30 8.59
N GLY A 251 -10.91 42.58 9.58
CA GLY A 251 -11.51 42.44 10.91
C GLY A 251 -11.46 41.02 11.48
N PRO A 252 -11.90 40.83 12.73
CA PRO A 252 -11.96 39.53 13.38
C PRO A 252 -12.91 38.58 12.68
N TYR A 253 -12.50 37.32 12.54
CA TYR A 253 -13.29 36.25 11.92
C TYR A 253 -13.23 34.99 12.77
N THR A 254 -14.37 34.34 12.94
CA THR A 254 -14.50 33.06 13.63
C THR A 254 -15.25 32.11 12.72
N PHE A 255 -14.65 30.94 12.48
CA PHE A 255 -15.26 29.86 11.73
C PHE A 255 -15.65 28.74 12.70
N SER A 256 -16.91 28.30 12.60
CA SER A 256 -17.45 27.17 13.34
C SER A 256 -17.97 26.10 12.36
N ASP A 257 -17.99 24.84 12.77
CA ASP A 257 -18.67 23.79 12.00
C ASP A 257 -20.20 23.81 12.18
N VAL A 258 -20.89 22.86 11.53
CA VAL A 258 -22.36 22.73 11.58
C VAL A 258 -22.91 22.38 12.97
N SER A 259 -22.07 21.86 13.87
CA SER A 259 -22.39 21.66 15.29
C SER A 259 -22.00 22.88 16.15
N GLY A 260 -21.53 23.95 15.49
CA GLY A 260 -21.05 25.21 16.04
C GLY A 260 -19.83 25.09 16.94
N VAL A 261 -19.11 23.96 16.88
CA VAL A 261 -17.77 23.87 17.41
C VAL A 261 -16.93 24.89 16.66
N LYS A 262 -16.35 25.83 17.40
CA LYS A 262 -15.42 26.82 16.89
C LYS A 262 -14.18 26.09 16.36
N LEU A 263 -13.92 26.15 15.07
CA LEU A 263 -12.80 25.46 14.42
C LEU A 263 -11.58 26.36 14.25
N ARG A 264 -11.78 27.66 14.01
CA ARG A 264 -10.67 28.62 13.93
C ARG A 264 -11.11 30.05 14.17
N GLU A 265 -10.20 30.86 14.67
CA GLU A 265 -10.38 32.30 14.80
C GLU A 265 -9.07 33.05 14.58
N GLY A 266 -9.21 34.28 14.12
CA GLY A 266 -8.12 35.23 13.97
C GLY A 266 -8.60 36.49 13.29
N THR A 267 -7.69 37.20 12.62
CA THR A 267 -8.00 38.43 11.89
C THR A 267 -7.83 38.22 10.40
N LEU A 268 -8.77 38.72 9.62
CA LEU A 268 -8.64 38.83 8.17
C LEU A 268 -8.03 40.18 7.80
N LYS A 269 -7.17 40.16 6.79
CA LYS A 269 -6.67 41.34 6.07
C LYS A 269 -6.85 41.09 4.58
N ASP A 270 -7.48 42.04 3.89
CA ASP A 270 -7.81 41.92 2.45
C ASP A 270 -8.54 40.61 2.09
N GLY A 271 -9.36 40.12 3.03
CA GLY A 271 -10.18 38.91 2.92
C GLY A 271 -9.42 37.60 3.11
N ARG A 272 -8.17 37.67 3.59
CA ARG A 272 -7.26 36.53 3.80
C ARG A 272 -6.83 36.45 5.26
N GLU A 273 -6.53 35.25 5.73
CA GLU A 273 -6.00 35.02 7.08
C GLU A 273 -4.68 35.81 7.27
N SER A 274 -4.60 36.59 8.34
CA SER A 274 -3.44 37.42 8.67
C SER A 274 -3.20 37.46 10.18
N GLY A 275 -1.93 37.45 10.59
CA GLY A 275 -1.54 37.47 11.99
C GLY A 275 -1.73 36.11 12.66
N GLU A 276 -1.84 36.10 13.98
CA GLU A 276 -2.03 34.88 14.76
C GLU A 276 -3.45 34.35 14.64
N TRP A 277 -3.56 33.05 14.41
CA TRP A 277 -4.81 32.30 14.36
C TRP A 277 -4.75 31.14 15.34
N THR A 278 -5.84 30.91 16.05
CA THR A 278 -6.03 29.72 16.88
C THR A 278 -6.97 28.77 16.17
N LEU A 279 -6.63 27.49 16.13
CA LEU A 279 -7.43 26.43 15.53
C LEU A 279 -7.75 25.39 16.59
N TRP A 280 -8.98 24.90 16.56
CA TRP A 280 -9.49 23.82 17.39
C TRP A 280 -9.95 22.67 16.49
N ASN A 281 -9.92 21.46 17.02
CA ASN A 281 -10.47 20.31 16.33
C ASN A 281 -11.99 20.20 16.53
N HIS A 282 -12.63 19.21 15.92
CA HIS A 282 -14.07 18.94 16.07
C HIS A 282 -14.51 18.52 17.48
N GLU A 283 -13.58 18.14 18.35
CA GLU A 283 -13.87 17.88 19.77
C GLU A 283 -13.82 19.17 20.62
N GLY A 284 -13.50 20.32 20.01
CA GLY A 284 -13.50 21.64 20.64
C GLY A 284 -12.26 21.97 21.46
N TRP A 285 -11.19 21.16 21.43
CA TRP A 285 -9.92 21.49 22.08
C TRP A 285 -8.91 22.11 21.11
N LYS A 286 -8.04 22.97 21.66
CA LYS A 286 -7.09 23.78 20.89
C LYS A 286 -6.00 22.90 20.28
N GLU A 287 -5.91 22.86 18.96
CA GLU A 287 -4.97 22.01 18.22
C GLU A 287 -3.73 22.79 17.77
N HIS A 288 -3.93 24.02 17.29
CA HIS A 288 -2.87 24.84 16.74
C HIS A 288 -3.00 26.31 17.15
N VAL A 289 -1.86 26.95 17.33
CA VAL A 289 -1.72 28.41 17.22
C VAL A 289 -0.67 28.66 16.16
N LEU A 290 -1.00 29.42 15.11
CA LEU A 290 -0.09 29.65 14.00
C LEU A 290 -0.29 31.01 13.36
N ILE A 291 0.77 31.55 12.75
CA ILE A 291 0.72 32.84 12.07
C ILE A 291 0.41 32.63 10.58
N PHE A 292 -0.53 33.42 10.06
CA PHE A 292 -0.80 33.54 8.63
C PHE A 292 -0.32 34.88 8.08
N ALA A 293 0.15 34.87 6.83
CA ALA A 293 0.34 36.04 6.01
C ALA A 293 -0.35 35.79 4.66
N ASN A 294 -1.34 36.62 4.33
CA ASN A 294 -2.10 36.52 3.08
C ASN A 294 -2.67 35.10 2.83
N GLY A 295 -3.23 34.47 3.87
CA GLY A 295 -3.83 33.13 3.78
C GLY A 295 -2.83 31.97 3.74
N LYS A 296 -1.51 32.24 3.84
CA LYS A 296 -0.47 31.20 3.93
C LYS A 296 0.11 31.16 5.33
N LYS A 297 0.40 29.97 5.84
CA LYS A 297 1.12 29.79 7.12
C LYS A 297 2.52 30.38 6.97
N GLU A 298 2.83 31.39 7.76
CA GLU A 298 4.06 32.18 7.70
C GLU A 298 4.39 32.68 9.10
N GLY A 299 5.50 32.21 9.68
CA GLY A 299 5.92 32.55 11.04
C GLY A 299 5.71 31.43 12.05
N LYS A 300 5.66 31.80 13.34
CA LYS A 300 5.64 30.84 14.45
C LYS A 300 4.38 29.97 14.43
N CYS A 301 4.55 28.72 14.84
CA CYS A 301 3.46 27.78 15.08
C CYS A 301 3.74 26.93 16.32
N THR A 302 2.70 26.72 17.12
CA THR A 302 2.68 25.80 18.25
C THR A 302 1.50 24.86 18.08
N ASN A 303 1.78 23.55 18.10
CA ASN A 303 0.79 22.49 18.07
C ASN A 303 0.63 21.93 19.49
N TYR A 304 -0.58 21.51 19.84
CA TYR A 304 -0.91 21.04 21.19
C TYR A 304 -1.44 19.61 21.18
N PHE A 305 -1.23 18.93 22.29
CA PHE A 305 -1.95 17.71 22.63
C PHE A 305 -3.34 18.02 23.20
N LYS A 306 -4.20 17.01 23.29
CA LYS A 306 -5.54 17.13 23.91
C LYS A 306 -5.46 17.61 25.37
N SER A 307 -4.37 17.26 26.08
CA SER A 307 -4.09 17.75 27.44
C SER A 307 -3.79 19.25 27.52
N GLY A 308 -3.57 19.93 26.39
CA GLY A 308 -3.15 21.32 26.31
C GLY A 308 -1.64 21.53 26.41
N LYS A 309 -0.85 20.46 26.60
CA LYS A 309 0.62 20.51 26.53
C LYS A 309 1.08 20.72 25.09
N VAL A 310 2.25 21.34 24.94
CA VAL A 310 2.87 21.54 23.62
C VAL A 310 3.29 20.18 23.04
N LYS A 311 2.87 19.92 21.81
CA LYS A 311 3.22 18.75 21.00
C LYS A 311 4.41 19.02 20.09
N SER A 312 4.45 20.21 19.50
CA SER A 312 5.58 20.66 18.71
C SER A 312 5.52 22.16 18.48
N GLU A 313 6.66 22.78 18.25
CA GLU A 313 6.73 24.20 17.92
C GLU A 313 7.86 24.46 16.92
N GLY A 314 7.67 25.49 16.09
CA GLY A 314 8.63 25.89 15.08
C GLY A 314 8.09 27.01 14.20
N VAL A 315 8.61 27.11 12.98
CA VAL A 315 8.27 28.17 12.03
C VAL A 315 7.77 27.59 10.72
N TYR A 316 6.72 28.18 10.16
CA TYR A 316 6.31 27.97 8.78
C TYR A 316 6.85 29.09 7.90
N SER A 317 7.22 28.75 6.66
CA SER A 317 7.36 29.71 5.57
C SER A 317 6.71 29.14 4.34
N ASN A 318 5.84 29.92 3.69
CA ASN A 318 5.04 29.50 2.53
C ASN A 318 4.33 28.15 2.71
N ASN A 319 3.59 27.98 3.80
CA ASN A 319 2.88 26.74 4.16
C ASN A 319 3.74 25.53 4.51
N LYS A 320 5.07 25.63 4.47
CA LYS A 320 5.99 24.54 4.80
C LYS A 320 6.76 24.81 6.08
N LYS A 321 7.03 23.77 6.86
CA LYS A 321 7.86 23.84 8.07
C LYS A 321 9.30 24.15 7.68
N ASN A 322 9.82 25.21 8.28
CA ASN A 322 11.16 25.72 8.03
C ASN A 322 11.83 26.15 9.34
N GLY A 323 13.16 26.17 9.35
CA GLY A 323 13.94 26.59 10.51
C GLY A 323 13.93 25.55 11.64
N TYR A 324 14.14 26.01 12.87
CA TYR A 324 14.29 25.14 14.03
C TYR A 324 12.94 24.67 14.58
N TRP A 325 12.82 23.37 14.82
CA TRP A 325 11.63 22.71 15.33
C TRP A 325 11.93 21.87 16.55
N LYS A 326 10.99 21.87 17.50
CA LYS A 326 10.98 20.99 18.67
C LYS A 326 9.72 20.15 18.67
N PHE A 327 9.84 18.91 19.09
CA PHE A 327 8.76 17.94 19.23
C PHE A 327 8.83 17.32 20.63
N TYR A 328 7.67 17.14 21.24
CA TYR A 328 7.52 16.73 22.63
C TYR A 328 6.61 15.52 22.73
N LEU A 329 6.83 14.70 23.75
CA LEU A 329 5.94 13.63 24.17
C LEU A 329 4.75 14.18 24.97
N GLU A 330 3.67 13.40 25.11
CA GLU A 330 2.47 13.79 25.88
C GLU A 330 2.77 14.08 27.37
N ASP A 331 3.82 13.49 27.93
CA ASP A 331 4.26 13.80 29.29
C ASP A 331 4.96 15.16 29.40
N GLY A 332 5.35 15.77 28.28
CA GLY A 332 6.02 17.07 28.15
C GLY A 332 7.53 16.98 27.95
N LYS A 333 8.12 15.77 27.93
CA LYS A 333 9.55 15.60 27.64
C LYS A 333 9.83 15.87 26.16
N LEU A 334 11.00 16.45 25.88
CA LEU A 334 11.47 16.64 24.51
C LEU A 334 11.73 15.27 23.87
N GLU A 335 11.17 15.04 22.68
CA GLU A 335 11.33 13.82 21.89
C GLU A 335 12.47 13.98 20.89
N MET A 336 12.42 15.08 20.13
CA MET A 336 13.40 15.42 19.12
C MET A 336 13.38 16.91 18.79
N GLU A 337 14.50 17.42 18.31
CA GLU A 337 14.62 18.78 17.80
C GLU A 337 15.67 18.85 16.70
N GLY A 338 15.52 19.83 15.81
CA GLY A 338 16.43 20.06 14.71
C GLY A 338 15.86 21.02 13.68
N THR A 339 16.57 21.19 12.57
CA THR A 339 16.15 22.10 11.51
C THR A 339 15.31 21.36 10.46
N LEU A 340 14.18 21.94 10.07
CA LEU A 340 13.42 21.57 8.88
C LEU A 340 13.68 22.57 7.76
N GLN A 341 13.78 22.07 6.54
CA GLN A 341 13.82 22.86 5.31
C GLN A 341 12.77 22.29 4.36
N ASP A 342 11.76 23.08 4.03
CA ASP A 342 10.64 22.66 3.19
C ASP A 342 9.99 21.33 3.64
N ASP A 343 9.70 21.22 4.93
CA ASP A 343 9.16 20.03 5.62
C ASP A 343 10.13 18.85 5.80
N LEU A 344 11.35 18.92 5.26
CA LEU A 344 12.36 17.86 5.34
C LEU A 344 13.40 18.15 6.43
N GLN A 345 13.83 17.12 7.15
CA GLN A 345 14.93 17.20 8.11
C GLN A 345 16.22 17.63 7.40
N SER A 346 16.86 18.67 7.93
CA SER A 346 18.09 19.26 7.41
C SER A 346 18.98 19.70 8.57
N GLY A 347 20.30 19.62 8.40
CA GLY A 347 21.25 20.01 9.43
C GLY A 347 21.19 19.13 10.67
N LYS A 348 21.55 19.68 11.83
CA LYS A 348 21.69 18.89 13.06
C LYS A 348 20.34 18.53 13.68
N TRP A 349 20.20 17.28 14.07
CA TRP A 349 19.07 16.74 14.83
C TRP A 349 19.54 16.04 16.10
N ILE A 350 18.73 16.13 17.14
CA ILE A 350 18.94 15.49 18.44
C ILE A 350 17.65 14.76 18.81
N TYR A 351 17.80 13.59 19.40
CA TYR A 351 16.73 12.68 19.83
C TYR A 351 16.96 12.30 21.28
N TRP A 352 15.87 12.08 22.03
CA TRP A 352 15.90 11.74 23.45
C TRP A 352 15.12 10.47 23.75
N HIS A 353 15.65 9.67 24.68
CA HIS A 353 15.00 8.46 25.19
C HIS A 353 13.73 8.81 25.95
N ALA A 354 12.58 8.30 25.50
CA ALA A 354 11.27 8.61 26.10
C ALA A 354 11.19 8.29 27.62
N LYS A 355 11.85 7.22 28.07
CA LYS A 355 11.77 6.77 29.47
C LYS A 355 12.44 7.73 30.44
N ASN A 356 13.67 8.16 30.13
CA ASN A 356 14.53 8.89 31.09
C ASN A 356 14.96 10.28 30.63
N GLY A 357 14.63 10.69 29.39
CA GLY A 357 15.00 11.98 28.83
C GLY A 357 16.50 12.16 28.59
N GLY A 358 17.30 11.09 28.60
CA GLY A 358 18.70 11.13 28.19
C GLY A 358 18.82 11.22 26.66
N LYS A 359 19.92 11.76 26.15
CA LYS A 359 20.18 11.76 24.69
C LYS A 359 20.16 10.33 24.16
N GLU A 360 19.43 10.10 23.08
CA GLU A 360 19.35 8.82 22.38
C GLU A 360 20.26 8.83 21.15
N ALA A 361 20.17 9.88 20.34
CA ALA A 361 20.95 10.05 19.13
C ALA A 361 21.14 11.52 18.80
N GLU A 362 22.22 11.83 18.10
CA GLU A 362 22.41 13.13 17.46
C GLU A 362 23.21 12.94 16.18
N GLY A 363 22.89 13.73 15.16
CA GLY A 363 23.60 13.69 13.89
C GLY A 363 23.05 14.72 12.92
N PHE A 364 23.42 14.58 11.65
CA PHE A 364 22.98 15.50 10.62
C PHE A 364 22.07 14.81 9.60
N TYR A 365 21.14 15.58 9.06
CA TYR A 365 20.32 15.20 7.92
C TYR A 365 20.59 16.12 6.74
N ASN A 366 20.43 15.56 5.54
CA ASN A 366 20.31 16.30 4.29
C ASN A 366 19.07 15.77 3.56
N ASN A 367 17.99 16.55 3.56
CA ASN A 367 16.70 16.18 2.95
C ASN A 367 16.21 14.79 3.40
N ASP A 368 15.98 14.64 4.72
CA ASP A 368 15.53 13.41 5.40
C ASP A 368 16.52 12.23 5.37
N LYS A 369 17.68 12.36 4.71
CA LYS A 369 18.71 11.32 4.71
C LYS A 369 19.77 11.62 5.74
N GLN A 370 20.11 10.63 6.57
CA GLN A 370 21.23 10.75 7.51
C GLN A 370 22.52 11.08 6.73
N ASP A 371 23.26 12.06 7.24
CA ASP A 371 24.50 12.54 6.66
C ASP A 371 25.51 12.86 7.77
N SER A 372 26.79 12.87 7.41
CA SER A 372 27.89 13.25 8.30
C SER A 372 27.88 12.46 9.61
N LEU A 373 28.49 12.99 10.69
CA LEU A 373 28.68 12.27 11.94
C LEU A 373 27.37 12.04 12.68
N TRP A 374 27.13 10.79 13.05
CA TRP A 374 26.07 10.37 13.96
C TRP A 374 26.64 9.72 15.21
N LYS A 375 26.01 10.01 16.35
CA LYS A 375 26.31 9.42 17.65
C LYS A 375 25.03 8.88 18.25
N TYR A 376 25.14 7.74 18.93
CA TYR A 376 24.03 7.04 19.56
C TYR A 376 24.43 6.66 20.98
N TRP A 377 23.50 6.72 21.90
CA TRP A 377 23.72 6.43 23.32
C TRP A 377 22.71 5.40 23.84
N TYR A 378 23.17 4.54 24.74
CA TYR A 378 22.29 3.72 25.56
C TYR A 378 21.44 4.60 26.48
N GLU A 379 20.33 4.05 27.00
CA GLU A 379 19.48 4.75 27.98
C GLU A 379 20.30 5.29 29.18
N GLN A 380 21.33 4.56 29.62
CA GLN A 380 22.21 4.96 30.73
C GLN A 380 23.19 6.11 30.39
N GLY A 381 23.16 6.66 29.17
CA GLY A 381 24.00 7.78 28.73
C GLY A 381 25.38 7.39 28.20
N MET A 382 25.76 6.10 28.27
CA MET A 382 26.99 5.60 27.64
C MET A 382 26.82 5.52 26.13
N MET A 383 27.86 5.91 25.38
CA MET A 383 27.83 5.85 23.93
C MET A 383 27.70 4.39 23.47
N TRP A 384 26.78 4.14 22.53
CA TRP A 384 26.55 2.83 21.94
C TRP A 384 27.35 2.67 20.65
N LYS A 385 27.27 3.65 19.75
CA LYS A 385 27.99 3.64 18.48
C LYS A 385 28.09 5.05 17.92
N ASN A 386 29.11 5.28 17.10
CA ASN A 386 29.23 6.50 16.32
C ASN A 386 29.86 6.21 14.95
N GLY A 387 29.60 7.09 14.00
CA GLY A 387 30.22 7.03 12.68
C GLY A 387 29.50 7.92 11.68
N ASN A 388 30.06 8.03 10.49
CA ASN A 388 29.49 8.92 9.47
C ASN A 388 28.44 8.21 8.61
N TYR A 389 27.42 8.96 8.20
CA TYR A 389 26.50 8.59 7.13
C TYR A 389 26.76 9.42 5.89
N LYS A 390 26.34 8.90 4.74
CA LYS A 390 26.22 9.64 3.48
C LYS A 390 25.02 9.09 2.73
N GLU A 391 24.08 9.96 2.35
CA GLU A 391 22.84 9.56 1.66
C GLU A 391 22.05 8.45 2.40
N GLY A 392 22.02 8.51 3.74
CA GLY A 392 21.32 7.52 4.57
C GLY A 392 22.06 6.20 4.78
N LYS A 393 23.29 6.06 4.26
CA LYS A 393 24.09 4.83 4.38
C LYS A 393 25.33 5.05 5.24
N LYS A 394 25.72 4.07 6.04
CA LYS A 394 26.97 4.10 6.82
C LYS A 394 28.14 4.25 5.85
N ASN A 395 28.99 5.24 6.11
CA ASN A 395 30.12 5.57 5.27
C ASN A 395 31.28 6.11 6.12
N GLY A 396 32.52 5.70 5.83
CA GLY A 396 33.69 6.11 6.60
C GLY A 396 33.84 5.34 7.92
N TRP A 397 34.58 5.91 8.88
CA TRP A 397 34.92 5.26 10.14
C TRP A 397 33.72 5.13 11.08
N TRP A 398 33.58 3.96 11.69
CA TRP A 398 32.56 3.63 12.67
C TRP A 398 33.17 2.94 13.90
N GLU A 399 32.59 3.22 15.06
CA GLU A 399 32.97 2.62 16.34
C GLU A 399 31.73 2.16 17.09
N PHE A 400 31.82 1.02 17.76
CA PHE A 400 30.77 0.40 18.54
C PHE A 400 31.27 0.09 19.94
N TYR A 401 30.39 0.22 20.93
CA TYR A 401 30.74 0.14 22.35
C TYR A 401 29.73 -0.70 23.13
N HIS A 402 30.24 -1.39 24.14
CA HIS A 402 29.45 -2.08 25.16
C HIS A 402 28.82 -1.07 26.12
N LYS A 403 27.83 -1.50 26.91
CA LYS A 403 27.19 -0.68 27.94
C LYS A 403 28.17 -0.17 29.02
N ASN A 404 29.30 -0.86 29.20
CA ASN A 404 30.37 -0.44 30.11
C ASN A 404 31.35 0.58 29.50
N GLY A 405 31.11 1.06 28.27
CA GLY A 405 31.93 2.05 27.58
C GLY A 405 33.16 1.49 26.85
N LYS A 406 33.44 0.19 26.95
CA LYS A 406 34.54 -0.45 26.19
C LYS A 406 34.15 -0.70 24.75
N ARG A 407 35.12 -0.65 23.84
CA ARG A 407 34.90 -0.91 22.41
C ARG A 407 34.49 -2.36 22.17
N VAL A 408 33.57 -2.57 21.24
CA VAL A 408 33.16 -3.87 20.69
C VAL A 408 33.93 -4.11 19.40
N GLU A 409 33.82 -3.16 18.47
CA GLU A 409 34.42 -3.23 17.14
C GLU A 409 34.50 -1.83 16.52
N ALA A 410 35.40 -1.67 15.56
CA ALA A 410 35.57 -0.44 14.81
C ALA A 410 36.19 -0.73 13.44
N GLY A 411 35.85 0.09 12.46
CA GLY A 411 36.38 -0.03 11.10
C GLY A 411 35.66 0.88 10.13
N LYS A 412 35.99 0.77 8.84
CA LYS A 412 35.34 1.59 7.81
C LYS A 412 34.12 0.89 7.21
N PHE A 413 33.09 1.67 6.93
CA PHE A 413 31.99 1.31 6.05
C PHE A 413 32.10 2.05 4.72
N LEU A 414 31.67 1.40 3.64
CA LEU A 414 31.41 2.00 2.35
C LEU A 414 30.02 1.57 1.89
N ASN A 415 29.06 2.49 1.90
CA ASN A 415 27.66 2.23 1.54
C ASN A 415 27.07 1.00 2.28
N ASP A 416 27.08 1.07 3.62
CA ASP A 416 26.60 0.02 4.54
C ASP A 416 27.40 -1.29 4.59
N LYS A 417 28.44 -1.43 3.76
CA LYS A 417 29.30 -2.62 3.74
C LYS A 417 30.62 -2.36 4.45
N GLN A 418 31.08 -3.30 5.27
CA GLN A 418 32.40 -3.23 5.88
C GLN A 418 33.48 -3.18 4.80
N ASP A 419 34.46 -2.30 4.99
CA ASP A 419 35.55 -2.05 4.07
C ASP A 419 36.84 -1.76 4.84
N SER A 420 37.99 -2.09 4.23
CA SER A 420 39.31 -1.86 4.80
C SER A 420 39.50 -2.56 6.17
N LEU A 421 40.44 -2.09 6.98
CA LEU A 421 40.76 -2.68 8.29
C LEU A 421 39.60 -2.56 9.28
N TRP A 422 39.33 -3.68 9.95
CA TRP A 422 38.42 -3.81 11.09
C TRP A 422 39.16 -4.44 12.26
N THR A 423 38.81 -3.97 13.45
CA THR A 423 39.32 -4.49 14.72
C THR A 423 38.14 -4.71 15.65
N SER A 424 38.12 -5.85 16.33
CA SER A 424 37.18 -6.17 17.40
C SER A 424 37.92 -6.38 18.72
N TRP A 425 37.23 -6.18 19.84
CA TRP A 425 37.78 -6.30 21.18
C TRP A 425 36.95 -7.25 22.04
N HIS A 426 37.61 -7.92 22.98
CA HIS A 426 36.98 -8.66 24.07
C HIS A 426 36.40 -7.68 25.10
N GLU A 427 35.46 -8.14 25.94
CA GLU A 427 34.86 -7.33 27.00
C GLU A 427 35.89 -6.80 28.04
N ASN A 428 37.05 -7.44 28.15
CA ASN A 428 38.13 -6.95 28.99
C ASN A 428 38.88 -5.75 28.36
N GLY A 429 38.73 -5.48 27.06
CA GLY A 429 39.36 -4.40 26.30
C GLY A 429 40.56 -4.84 25.45
N GLN A 430 40.95 -6.11 25.51
CA GLN A 430 42.01 -6.65 24.66
C GLN A 430 41.49 -6.89 23.24
N VAL A 431 42.35 -6.76 22.23
CA VAL A 431 41.99 -7.06 20.84
C VAL A 431 41.57 -8.52 20.75
N LYS A 432 40.45 -8.78 20.07
CA LYS A 432 39.90 -10.11 19.86
C LYS A 432 40.26 -10.62 18.47
N ASP A 433 40.03 -9.81 17.44
CA ASP A 433 40.46 -10.09 16.08
C ASP A 433 40.59 -8.81 15.26
N GLU A 434 41.42 -8.88 14.23
CA GLU A 434 41.56 -7.82 13.25
C GLU A 434 41.85 -8.40 11.86
N GLY A 435 41.41 -7.68 10.85
CA GLY A 435 41.65 -8.00 9.46
C GLY A 435 40.86 -7.09 8.53
N ALA A 436 41.08 -7.24 7.23
CA ALA A 436 40.41 -6.39 6.26
C ALA A 436 39.10 -7.00 5.76
N PHE A 437 38.13 -6.12 5.50
CA PHE A 437 36.93 -6.42 4.74
C PHE A 437 36.99 -5.77 3.36
N LYS A 438 36.39 -6.42 2.37
CA LYS A 438 36.15 -5.88 1.04
C LYS A 438 34.70 -6.14 0.69
N LYS A 439 33.92 -5.07 0.51
CA LYS A 439 32.47 -5.14 0.21
C LYS A 439 31.69 -6.04 1.20
N GLY A 440 32.06 -6.02 2.47
CA GLY A 440 31.42 -6.80 3.54
C GLY A 440 31.89 -8.26 3.67
N LEU A 441 32.90 -8.68 2.89
CA LEU A 441 33.50 -10.01 2.98
C LEU A 441 34.91 -9.92 3.58
N MET A 442 35.29 -10.88 4.44
CA MET A 442 36.64 -10.92 5.00
C MET A 442 37.64 -11.18 3.87
N ASP A 443 38.65 -10.33 3.73
CA ASP A 443 39.60 -10.38 2.61
C ASP A 443 41.01 -10.07 3.10
N GLY A 444 41.98 -10.90 2.70
CA GLY A 444 43.38 -10.76 3.11
C GLY A 444 43.71 -11.37 4.47
N LYS A 445 44.75 -10.85 5.11
CA LYS A 445 45.28 -11.39 6.37
C LYS A 445 44.36 -11.07 7.54
N TRP A 446 44.14 -12.08 8.37
CA TRP A 446 43.36 -11.99 9.60
C TRP A 446 44.15 -12.60 10.75
N ALA A 447 44.05 -11.97 11.91
CA ALA A 447 44.62 -12.44 13.15
C ALA A 447 43.59 -12.33 14.27
N GLY A 448 43.63 -13.27 15.21
CA GLY A 448 42.80 -13.25 16.41
C GLY A 448 43.62 -13.60 17.65
N TRP A 449 43.15 -13.14 18.79
CA TRP A 449 43.77 -13.31 20.10
C TRP A 449 42.76 -13.84 21.12
N HIS A 450 43.27 -14.61 22.08
CA HIS A 450 42.53 -15.05 23.24
C HIS A 450 42.27 -13.87 24.19
N ASP A 451 41.34 -14.05 25.11
CA ASP A 451 40.99 -13.12 26.18
C ASP A 451 42.14 -12.81 27.16
N ASN A 452 43.26 -13.50 27.07
CA ASN A 452 44.48 -13.21 27.84
C ASN A 452 45.55 -12.48 27.01
N GLY A 453 45.26 -12.16 25.75
CA GLY A 453 46.14 -11.42 24.83
C GLY A 453 47.11 -12.30 24.04
N SER A 454 47.15 -13.61 24.30
CA SER A 454 47.93 -14.54 23.47
C SER A 454 47.29 -14.71 22.09
N LYS A 455 48.09 -14.88 21.03
CA LYS A 455 47.57 -15.15 19.69
C LYS A 455 46.71 -16.42 19.73
N ASN A 456 45.58 -16.42 19.04
CA ASN A 456 44.64 -17.53 18.91
C ASN A 456 44.71 -18.12 17.51
N TYR A 457 44.71 -17.27 16.48
CA TYR A 457 44.88 -17.71 15.10
C TYR A 457 45.48 -16.62 14.22
N GLU A 458 46.02 -17.03 13.09
CA GLU A 458 46.29 -16.16 11.95
C GLU A 458 46.13 -16.93 10.64
N GLY A 459 45.71 -16.23 9.58
CA GLY A 459 45.57 -16.82 8.26
C GLY A 459 45.05 -15.83 7.23
N ILE A 460 44.68 -16.36 6.06
CA ILE A 460 44.20 -15.55 4.94
C ILE A 460 42.76 -15.94 4.61
N TYR A 461 41.92 -14.94 4.41
CA TYR A 461 40.61 -15.08 3.78
C TYR A 461 40.64 -14.53 2.36
N ALA A 462 39.89 -15.16 1.47
CA ALA A 462 39.50 -14.60 0.18
C ALA A 462 37.98 -14.70 0.09
N ASP A 463 37.29 -13.58 -0.01
CA ASP A 463 35.82 -13.50 -0.05
C ASP A 463 35.14 -14.31 1.08
N SER A 464 35.61 -14.14 2.32
CA SER A 464 35.18 -14.86 3.52
C SER A 464 35.48 -16.36 3.56
N VAL A 465 36.23 -16.89 2.61
CA VAL A 465 36.66 -18.30 2.56
C VAL A 465 38.12 -18.43 2.97
N LYS A 466 38.43 -19.34 3.91
CA LYS A 466 39.81 -19.61 4.33
C LYS A 466 40.65 -20.10 3.15
N THR A 467 41.81 -19.49 2.95
CA THR A 467 42.77 -19.84 1.92
C THR A 467 44.21 -19.66 2.42
N GLY A 468 45.18 -20.31 1.79
CA GLY A 468 46.59 -20.20 2.14
C GLY A 468 46.93 -20.79 3.52
N GLU A 469 48.07 -20.40 4.08
CA GLU A 469 48.52 -20.89 5.37
C GLU A 469 47.66 -20.37 6.53
N TRP A 470 47.35 -21.26 7.45
CA TRP A 470 46.64 -20.98 8.69
C TRP A 470 47.40 -21.56 9.87
N GLN A 471 47.46 -20.79 10.95
CA GLN A 471 48.03 -21.20 12.22
C GLN A 471 47.05 -20.92 13.34
N TYR A 472 46.97 -21.83 14.30
CA TYR A 472 46.15 -21.72 15.49
C TYR A 472 47.00 -22.02 16.71
N PHE A 473 46.69 -21.39 17.83
CA PHE A 473 47.52 -21.38 19.03
C PHE A 473 46.66 -21.60 20.28
N PHE A 474 47.20 -22.31 21.27
CA PHE A 474 46.60 -22.44 22.58
C PHE A 474 46.69 -21.14 23.39
N LYS A 475 45.88 -21.01 24.46
CA LYS A 475 45.95 -19.88 25.40
C LYS A 475 47.32 -19.66 26.06
N ASN A 476 48.17 -20.67 26.09
CA ASN A 476 49.54 -20.56 26.59
C ASN A 476 50.56 -20.10 25.52
N GLY A 477 50.08 -19.74 24.33
CA GLY A 477 50.89 -19.24 23.21
C GLY A 477 51.56 -20.32 22.35
N LYS A 478 51.47 -21.60 22.71
CA LYS A 478 52.05 -22.69 21.92
C LYS A 478 51.20 -22.99 20.69
N LEU A 479 51.84 -23.39 19.60
CA LEU A 479 51.16 -23.80 18.37
C LEU A 479 50.22 -24.95 18.67
N TYR A 480 48.97 -24.86 18.19
CA TYR A 480 47.97 -25.92 18.25
C TYR A 480 47.93 -26.67 16.92
N GLN A 481 47.71 -25.96 15.82
CA GLN A 481 47.70 -26.59 14.49
C GLN A 481 48.14 -25.60 13.42
N LYS A 482 48.77 -26.13 12.36
CA LYS A 482 49.19 -25.37 11.18
C LYS A 482 49.00 -26.20 9.92
N GLY A 483 48.54 -25.55 8.85
CA GLY A 483 48.51 -26.13 7.50
C GLY A 483 47.90 -25.16 6.49
N VAL A 484 47.60 -25.64 5.29
CA VAL A 484 47.03 -24.83 4.21
C VAL A 484 45.54 -25.11 4.06
N TYR A 485 44.76 -24.06 3.83
CA TYR A 485 43.38 -24.16 3.33
C TYR A 485 43.33 -23.84 1.85
N LYS A 486 42.48 -24.56 1.12
CA LYS A 486 42.10 -24.29 -0.26
C LYS A 486 40.59 -24.37 -0.37
N ASN A 487 39.95 -23.27 -0.80
CA ASN A 487 38.49 -23.17 -0.88
C ASN A 487 37.78 -23.56 0.43
N GLY A 488 38.33 -23.14 1.58
CA GLY A 488 37.76 -23.42 2.90
C GLY A 488 38.00 -24.83 3.44
N LYS A 489 38.66 -25.71 2.69
CA LYS A 489 38.99 -27.08 3.09
C LYS A 489 40.49 -27.24 3.34
N GLN A 490 40.85 -28.12 4.27
CA GLN A 490 42.26 -28.42 4.55
C GLN A 490 42.91 -29.08 3.33
N GLU A 491 44.12 -28.65 2.99
CA GLU A 491 44.88 -29.11 1.83
C GLU A 491 46.36 -29.23 2.19
N GLY A 492 47.04 -30.25 1.67
CA GLY A 492 48.47 -30.46 1.86
C GLY A 492 48.83 -30.91 3.28
N TYR A 493 50.06 -30.65 3.70
CA TYR A 493 50.61 -31.16 4.95
C TYR A 493 50.15 -30.34 6.16
N TRP A 494 49.68 -31.02 7.20
CA TRP A 494 49.16 -30.45 8.42
C TRP A 494 49.90 -30.97 9.66
N LEU A 495 50.07 -30.07 10.63
CA LEU A 495 50.69 -30.33 11.92
C LEU A 495 49.69 -30.03 13.03
N TYR A 496 49.61 -30.90 14.03
CA TYR A 496 48.82 -30.75 15.25
C TYR A 496 49.73 -30.98 16.45
N HIS A 497 49.63 -30.16 17.49
CA HIS A 497 50.45 -30.23 18.68
C HIS A 497 49.57 -30.28 19.93
N PHE A 498 50.07 -30.94 20.97
CA PHE A 498 49.52 -30.87 22.31
C PHE A 498 49.74 -29.47 22.91
N ASN A 499 49.01 -29.15 23.98
CA ASN A 499 49.21 -27.90 24.73
C ASN A 499 50.62 -27.80 25.36
N THR A 500 51.36 -28.90 25.45
CA THR A 500 52.76 -28.96 25.86
C THR A 500 53.72 -28.47 24.77
N GLY A 501 53.26 -28.35 23.52
CA GLY A 501 54.05 -27.98 22.35
C GLY A 501 54.69 -29.18 21.63
N ILE A 502 54.45 -30.40 22.13
CA ILE A 502 54.90 -31.63 21.47
C ILE A 502 53.95 -31.95 20.32
N LEU A 503 54.51 -32.38 19.18
CA LEU A 503 53.74 -32.80 18.00
C LEU A 503 52.79 -33.93 18.41
N GLU A 504 51.49 -33.75 18.19
CA GLU A 504 50.43 -34.73 18.44
C GLU A 504 50.20 -35.59 17.21
N SER A 505 50.05 -34.96 16.04
CA SER A 505 49.90 -35.67 14.78
C SER A 505 50.31 -34.83 13.57
N ALA A 506 50.65 -35.52 12.48
CA ALA A 506 50.95 -34.89 11.20
C ALA A 506 50.61 -35.79 10.02
N GLY A 507 50.20 -35.19 8.90
CA GLY A 507 49.88 -35.90 7.67
C GLY A 507 49.28 -34.96 6.61
N ASN A 508 48.94 -35.51 5.44
CA ASN A 508 48.35 -34.71 4.37
C ASN A 508 46.82 -34.72 4.41
N PHE A 509 46.23 -33.64 3.94
CA PHE A 509 44.83 -33.55 3.56
C PHE A 509 44.69 -33.31 2.05
N VAL A 510 43.66 -33.90 1.46
CA VAL A 510 43.19 -33.57 0.11
C VAL A 510 41.70 -33.25 0.22
N ASN A 511 41.31 -32.04 -0.16
CA ASN A 511 39.91 -31.59 -0.09
C ASN A 511 39.24 -31.80 1.28
N GLY A 512 39.99 -31.61 2.37
CA GLY A 512 39.49 -31.75 3.74
C GLY A 512 39.45 -33.18 4.30
N GLU A 513 39.85 -34.19 3.51
CA GLU A 513 39.97 -35.57 3.96
C GLU A 513 41.44 -35.96 4.15
N ARG A 514 41.75 -36.75 5.18
CA ARG A 514 43.10 -37.28 5.41
C ARG A 514 43.52 -38.10 4.19
N ASP A 515 44.77 -37.90 3.76
CA ASP A 515 45.36 -38.61 2.63
C ASP A 515 46.83 -38.96 2.92
N GLY A 516 47.25 -40.12 2.42
CA GLY A 516 48.60 -40.63 2.62
C GLY A 516 48.91 -40.98 4.07
N LYS A 517 50.21 -41.00 4.41
CA LYS A 517 50.69 -41.40 5.72
C LYS A 517 50.41 -40.33 6.78
N TRP A 518 49.77 -40.75 7.86
CA TRP A 518 49.55 -39.99 9.08
C TRP A 518 50.36 -40.59 10.22
N THR A 519 51.02 -39.73 10.99
CA THR A 519 51.80 -40.11 12.17
C THR A 519 51.21 -39.44 13.40
N PHE A 520 51.07 -40.19 14.48
CA PHE A 520 50.57 -39.76 15.78
C PHE A 520 51.62 -40.07 16.83
N TYR A 521 51.68 -39.22 17.84
CA TYR A 521 52.71 -39.26 18.87
C TYR A 521 52.07 -39.26 20.26
N TYR A 522 52.75 -39.85 21.22
CA TYR A 522 52.46 -39.66 22.63
C TYR A 522 52.82 -38.23 23.05
N GLU A 523 52.20 -37.74 24.11
CA GLU A 523 52.56 -36.46 24.72
C GLU A 523 54.00 -36.44 25.29
N THR A 524 54.68 -37.60 25.36
CA THR A 524 56.12 -37.70 25.67
C THR A 524 57.03 -37.51 24.44
N GLY A 525 56.47 -37.41 23.24
CA GLY A 525 57.19 -37.24 21.96
C GLY A 525 57.50 -38.54 21.20
N GLY A 526 57.37 -39.71 21.84
CA GLY A 526 57.52 -41.00 21.16
C GLY A 526 56.39 -41.26 20.17
N LYS A 527 56.64 -42.00 19.09
CA LYS A 527 55.58 -42.41 18.16
C LYS A 527 54.54 -43.24 18.90
N TYR A 528 53.27 -42.96 18.64
CA TYR A 528 52.13 -43.72 19.12
C TYR A 528 51.57 -44.60 18.01
N MET A 529 51.37 -44.02 16.83
CA MET A 529 50.69 -44.68 15.71
C MET A 529 51.11 -44.09 14.36
N GLU A 530 51.12 -44.91 13.33
CA GLU A 530 51.28 -44.53 11.94
C GLU A 530 50.20 -45.28 11.16
N GLU A 531 49.46 -44.58 10.32
CA GLU A 531 48.41 -45.15 9.49
C GLU A 531 48.39 -44.45 8.14
N GLY A 532 48.21 -45.20 7.06
CA GLY A 532 47.91 -44.62 5.75
C GLY A 532 46.43 -44.28 5.60
N HIS A 533 46.11 -43.29 4.77
CA HIS A 533 44.75 -42.87 4.43
C HIS A 533 44.58 -42.74 2.92
N LYS A 534 43.38 -43.07 2.43
CA LYS A 534 42.95 -42.84 1.05
C LYS A 534 41.44 -42.63 1.02
N TYR A 535 40.95 -41.62 0.31
CA TYR A 535 39.53 -41.25 0.26
C TYR A 535 38.91 -41.06 1.67
N GLY A 536 39.68 -40.49 2.59
CA GLY A 536 39.27 -40.25 3.98
C GLY A 536 39.13 -41.49 4.86
N LYS A 537 39.54 -42.68 4.39
CA LYS A 537 39.50 -43.94 5.15
C LYS A 537 40.91 -44.48 5.37
N ILE A 538 41.12 -45.24 6.44
CA ILE A 538 42.42 -45.89 6.73
C ILE A 538 42.74 -46.89 5.60
N ALA A 539 43.91 -46.77 4.99
CA ALA A 539 44.35 -47.57 3.87
C ALA A 539 45.87 -47.67 3.81
N GLY A 540 46.40 -48.88 3.62
CA GLY A 540 47.83 -49.14 3.63
C GLY A 540 48.34 -49.66 4.97
N ASP A 541 49.64 -49.49 5.19
CA ASP A 541 50.32 -49.96 6.39
C ASP A 541 49.83 -49.21 7.64
N MET A 542 49.61 -49.96 8.72
CA MET A 542 49.35 -49.45 10.06
C MET A 542 50.37 -50.01 11.03
N LYS A 543 50.91 -49.15 11.89
CA LYS A 543 51.81 -49.52 12.98
C LYS A 543 51.44 -48.76 14.24
N THR A 544 51.55 -49.42 15.40
CA THR A 544 51.42 -48.79 16.72
C THR A 544 52.63 -49.12 17.57
N TRP A 545 52.96 -48.25 18.52
CA TRP A 545 54.12 -48.39 19.40
C TRP A 545 53.71 -48.27 20.85
N TYR A 546 54.46 -48.94 21.74
CA TYR A 546 54.44 -48.67 23.17
C TYR A 546 55.17 -47.36 23.50
N LYS A 547 54.94 -46.82 24.71
CA LYS A 547 55.59 -45.57 25.17
C LYS A 547 57.12 -45.64 25.21
N ASP A 548 57.70 -46.84 25.29
CA ASP A 548 59.15 -47.08 25.27
C ASP A 548 59.74 -47.14 23.83
N GLY A 549 58.90 -46.97 22.81
CA GLY A 549 59.29 -46.94 21.40
C GLY A 549 59.35 -48.32 20.72
N LYS A 550 58.98 -49.41 21.40
CA LYS A 550 58.86 -50.73 20.76
C LYS A 550 57.54 -50.87 20.02
N ILE A 551 57.54 -51.55 18.87
CA ILE A 551 56.31 -51.81 18.10
C ILE A 551 55.36 -52.64 18.97
N GLN A 552 54.10 -52.20 19.06
CA GLN A 552 53.02 -52.88 19.75
C GLN A 552 52.18 -53.71 18.78
N SER A 553 51.90 -53.17 17.58
CA SER A 553 51.23 -53.90 16.53
C SER A 553 51.56 -53.38 15.14
N GLU A 554 51.46 -54.24 14.14
CA GLU A 554 51.52 -53.84 12.73
C GLU A 554 50.57 -54.68 11.88
N GLY A 555 50.10 -54.09 10.79
CA GLY A 555 49.19 -54.74 9.85
C GLY A 555 48.88 -53.84 8.66
N TYR A 556 47.97 -54.29 7.81
CA TYR A 556 47.59 -53.60 6.58
C TYR A 556 46.07 -53.46 6.45
N TYR A 557 45.62 -52.33 5.93
CA TYR A 557 44.23 -52.09 5.53
C TYR A 557 44.10 -52.00 4.01
N ALA A 558 43.29 -52.89 3.43
CA ALA A 558 42.84 -52.75 2.05
C ALA A 558 41.60 -51.84 2.00
N ILE A 559 41.49 -51.03 0.96
CA ILE A 559 40.30 -50.22 0.72
C ILE A 559 39.37 -50.93 -0.27
N SER A 560 38.07 -50.93 0.01
CA SER A 560 37.07 -51.55 -0.86
C SER A 560 35.90 -50.61 -1.08
N ARG A 561 35.30 -50.67 -2.27
CA ARG A 561 34.05 -49.99 -2.60
C ARG A 561 33.08 -51.03 -3.17
N PRO A 562 32.10 -51.51 -2.38
CA PRO A 562 31.25 -52.63 -2.78
C PRO A 562 30.45 -52.39 -4.07
N ASN A 563 30.10 -51.14 -4.37
CA ASN A 563 29.50 -50.72 -5.63
C ASN A 563 29.64 -49.19 -5.82
N GLU A 564 29.31 -48.67 -7.00
CA GLU A 564 29.43 -47.24 -7.34
C GLU A 564 28.61 -46.31 -6.46
N LYS A 565 27.60 -46.80 -5.72
CA LYS A 565 26.79 -45.98 -4.81
C LYS A 565 27.23 -46.09 -3.34
N ALA A 566 28.14 -47.02 -3.03
CA ALA A 566 28.62 -47.24 -1.67
C ALA A 566 29.83 -46.34 -1.34
N GLU A 567 29.97 -45.99 -0.07
CA GLU A 567 31.19 -45.37 0.46
C GLU A 567 32.37 -46.35 0.46
N TRP A 568 33.58 -45.79 0.42
CA TRP A 568 34.79 -46.56 0.65
C TRP A 568 34.83 -47.09 2.08
N VAL A 569 35.32 -48.32 2.25
CA VAL A 569 35.49 -48.97 3.56
C VAL A 569 36.91 -49.48 3.75
N SER A 570 37.41 -49.38 4.98
CA SER A 570 38.70 -49.93 5.40
C SER A 570 38.52 -51.36 5.89
N LEU A 571 39.23 -52.32 5.28
CA LEU A 571 39.16 -53.73 5.62
C LEU A 571 40.54 -54.23 6.04
N LYS A 572 40.67 -54.81 7.24
CA LYS A 572 41.90 -55.49 7.66
C LYS A 572 42.26 -56.56 6.63
N HIS A 573 43.51 -56.59 6.22
CA HIS A 573 43.99 -57.52 5.21
C HIS A 573 45.43 -57.94 5.49
N GLY A 574 45.77 -59.20 5.20
CA GLY A 574 47.07 -59.77 5.50
C GLY A 574 47.26 -60.08 6.99
N ASP A 575 48.52 -60.26 7.37
CA ASP A 575 48.90 -60.60 8.73
C ASP A 575 48.90 -59.37 9.64
N TRP A 576 48.22 -59.48 10.78
CA TRP A 576 48.24 -58.52 11.88
C TRP A 576 49.05 -59.11 13.02
N ILE A 577 50.20 -58.50 13.31
CA ILE A 577 51.16 -58.99 14.29
C ILE A 577 51.10 -58.09 15.52
N PHE A 578 51.05 -58.70 16.70
CA PHE A 578 51.04 -58.02 17.99
C PHE A 578 52.24 -58.49 18.81
N TYR A 579 52.91 -57.54 19.44
CA TYR A 579 54.15 -57.75 20.18
C TYR A 579 53.95 -57.40 21.66
N ASP A 580 54.72 -58.01 22.57
CA ASP A 580 54.85 -57.55 23.96
C ASP A 580 55.85 -56.39 24.09
N GLN A 581 56.00 -55.84 25.30
CA GLN A 581 56.98 -54.80 25.61
C GLN A 581 58.44 -55.26 25.58
N LYS A 582 58.72 -56.55 25.36
CA LYS A 582 60.08 -57.06 25.13
C LYS A 582 60.39 -57.17 23.63
N GLY A 583 59.39 -57.07 22.77
CA GLY A 583 59.49 -57.22 21.31
C GLY A 583 59.17 -58.63 20.82
N ASN A 584 58.67 -59.52 21.68
CA ASN A 584 58.27 -60.87 21.28
C ASN A 584 56.86 -60.84 20.68
N VAL A 585 56.64 -61.63 19.61
CA VAL A 585 55.30 -61.81 19.04
C VAL A 585 54.43 -62.56 20.04
N ILE A 586 53.31 -61.95 20.45
CA ILE A 586 52.32 -62.56 21.35
C ILE A 586 51.07 -63.03 20.63
N ARG A 587 50.76 -62.45 19.46
CA ARG A 587 49.60 -62.84 18.66
C ARG A 587 49.84 -62.50 17.19
N LYS A 588 49.40 -63.39 16.31
CA LYS A 588 49.35 -63.16 14.87
C LYS A 588 47.96 -63.55 14.37
N ASP A 589 47.25 -62.59 13.76
CA ASP A 589 45.92 -62.78 13.21
C ASP A 589 45.95 -62.51 11.70
N THR A 590 45.56 -63.48 10.86
CA THR A 590 45.51 -63.29 9.40
C THR A 590 44.10 -62.90 8.96
N TYR A 591 43.99 -61.83 8.18
CA TYR A 591 42.72 -61.33 7.67
C TYR A 591 42.65 -61.38 6.14
N LYS A 592 41.50 -61.77 5.60
CA LYS A 592 41.18 -61.62 4.17
C LYS A 592 39.93 -60.76 4.03
N SER A 593 40.12 -59.54 3.52
CA SER A 593 39.02 -58.59 3.27
C SER A 593 38.13 -58.32 4.49
N GLY A 594 38.76 -58.13 5.65
CA GLY A 594 38.07 -57.82 6.91
C GLY A 594 37.65 -59.05 7.73
N VAL A 595 37.73 -60.25 7.17
CA VAL A 595 37.36 -61.50 7.85
C VAL A 595 38.60 -62.20 8.39
N LYS A 596 38.64 -62.44 9.71
CA LYS A 596 39.70 -63.22 10.37
C LYS A 596 39.64 -64.68 9.88
N GLN A 597 40.78 -65.22 9.46
CA GLN A 597 40.91 -66.59 8.96
C GLN A 597 41.13 -67.60 10.08
#